data_AF-A0A9E2R420-F1
#
_entry.id   AF-A0A9E2R420-F1
#
_cell.length_a   1.000
_cell.length_b   1.000
_cell.length_c   1.000
_cell.angle_alpha   90.00
_cell.angle_beta   90.00
_cell.angle_gamma   90.00
#
_symmetry.space_group_name_H-M   'P 1'
#
loop_
_entity.id
_entity.type
_entity.pdbx_description
1 polymer ?
#
loop_
_entity_poly.entity_id
_entity_poly.type
_entity_poly.pdbx_seq_one_letter_code
_entity_poly.pdbx_strand_id
1 'polypeptide(L)'
;LRDWAEQATLAGGVVLDPDPPRKSFRSQAQRRLLEQRAEGADRVSVLVSSQLAREGAARRTTLLLKSRFSASEIDESIRRLIRSGHATVCGEWVADRAWWVTQCQRAAVAIDAAHRAHSERVGLPVSELRTAVTAHLPAPEVFDALVADLCQTDFGIVGTAIRRASHRPALPPHLETEGARIRALLAAKPLEPPSRKELAPDNVGQQALRFLLDTGEAIDLGPELVLLAGPFEQVRQTVSRLLRERGAATVSELRQAVGTSRRIMVPLLERLDRDGVTRREGDRRVLRSAG
;
A
#
# COMPACT_ATOMS: atom_id res chain seq x y z
N LEU A 1 -34.42 43.23 0.44
CA LEU A 1 -35.52 42.70 1.29
C LEU A 1 -36.64 43.72 1.28
N ARG A 2 -37.80 43.36 0.75
CA ARG A 2 -38.96 44.25 0.61
C ARG A 2 -40.13 43.68 1.40
N ASP A 3 -41.12 44.53 1.65
CA ASP A 3 -42.40 44.08 2.17
C ASP A 3 -43.11 43.18 1.15
N TRP A 4 -44.06 42.38 1.61
CA TRP A 4 -44.79 41.43 0.75
C TRP A 4 -45.52 42.12 -0.40
N ALA A 5 -46.01 43.35 -0.19
CA ALA A 5 -46.69 44.14 -1.22
C ALA A 5 -45.73 44.83 -2.20
N GLU A 6 -44.41 44.67 -2.02
CA GLU A 6 -43.36 45.31 -2.82
C GLU A 6 -43.46 46.83 -2.91
N GLN A 7 -44.01 47.50 -1.89
CA GLN A 7 -44.16 48.96 -1.86
C GLN A 7 -43.01 49.65 -1.13
N ALA A 8 -42.37 48.98 -0.18
CA ALA A 8 -41.29 49.52 0.63
C ALA A 8 -40.04 48.63 0.58
N THR A 9 -38.86 49.26 0.60
CA THR A 9 -37.60 48.56 0.85
C THR A 9 -37.36 48.51 2.36
N LEU A 10 -37.34 47.30 2.92
CA LEU A 10 -37.16 47.09 4.35
C LEU A 10 -35.68 47.05 4.74
N ALA A 11 -34.86 46.34 3.95
CA ALA A 11 -33.45 46.16 4.24
C ALA A 11 -32.63 45.68 3.03
N GLY A 12 -31.32 45.87 3.09
CA GLY A 12 -30.34 45.16 2.27
C GLY A 12 -29.90 43.84 2.92
N GLY A 13 -29.08 43.05 2.21
CA GLY A 13 -28.52 41.82 2.75
C GLY A 13 -27.35 41.32 1.93
N VAL A 14 -26.43 40.61 2.59
CA VAL A 14 -25.28 39.95 1.96
C VAL A 14 -25.41 38.45 2.17
N VAL A 15 -25.23 37.69 1.09
CA VAL A 15 -25.22 36.22 1.16
C VAL A 15 -23.84 35.76 1.65
N LEU A 16 -23.80 35.20 2.85
CA LEU A 16 -22.56 34.68 3.46
C LEU A 16 -22.33 33.20 3.14
N ASP A 17 -23.38 32.41 2.99
CA ASP A 17 -23.30 30.99 2.72
C ASP A 17 -24.51 30.55 1.87
N PRO A 18 -24.34 30.29 0.56
CA PRO A 18 -25.43 29.88 -0.31
C PRO A 18 -25.86 28.42 -0.07
N ASP A 19 -25.02 27.61 0.57
CA ASP A 19 -25.24 26.17 0.78
C ASP A 19 -25.04 25.78 2.26
N PRO A 20 -25.88 26.30 3.18
CA PRO A 20 -25.74 26.00 4.60
C PRO A 20 -26.11 24.54 4.91
N PRO A 21 -25.43 23.91 5.89
CA PRO A 21 -25.77 22.56 6.29
C PRO A 21 -27.12 22.53 7.02
N ARG A 22 -28.10 21.78 6.48
CA ARG A 22 -29.48 21.75 7.03
C ARG A 22 -29.55 21.26 8.48
N LYS A 23 -28.79 20.22 8.82
CA LYS A 23 -28.85 19.59 10.15
C LYS A 23 -28.06 20.35 11.21
N SER A 24 -26.93 20.96 10.84
CA SER A 24 -26.00 21.62 11.76
C SER A 24 -25.98 23.15 11.59
N PHE A 25 -27.03 23.73 11.01
CA PHE A 25 -27.12 25.17 10.75
C PHE A 25 -26.91 26.02 12.02
N ARG A 26 -27.43 25.56 13.16
CA ARG A 26 -27.31 26.26 14.46
C ARG A 26 -26.08 25.87 15.27
N SER A 27 -25.14 25.12 14.69
CA SER A 27 -23.92 24.72 15.38
C SER A 27 -23.00 25.91 15.64
N GLN A 28 -22.19 25.83 16.71
CA GLN A 28 -21.19 26.85 17.00
C GLN A 28 -20.16 27.00 15.86
N ALA A 29 -19.83 25.89 15.18
CA ALA A 29 -18.95 25.90 14.01
C ALA A 29 -19.54 26.71 12.85
N GLN A 30 -20.81 26.49 12.50
CA GLN A 30 -21.49 27.28 11.47
C GLN A 30 -21.57 28.75 11.85
N ARG A 31 -21.86 29.07 13.11
CA ARG A 31 -21.91 30.44 13.60
C ARG A 31 -20.55 31.16 13.43
N ARG A 32 -19.45 30.53 13.86
CA ARG A 32 -18.10 31.09 13.69
C ARG A 32 -17.74 31.31 12.22
N LEU A 33 -18.12 30.38 11.34
CA LEU A 33 -17.93 30.53 9.90
C LEU A 33 -18.69 31.75 9.37
N LEU A 34 -19.95 31.93 9.77
CA LEU A 34 -20.76 33.06 9.33
C LEU A 34 -20.23 34.38 9.88
N GLU A 35 -19.80 34.43 11.15
CA GLU A 35 -19.15 35.61 11.76
C GLU A 35 -17.88 36.00 10.99
N GLN A 36 -16.99 35.03 10.74
CA GLN A 36 -15.78 35.25 9.94
C GLN A 36 -16.09 35.77 8.53
N ARG A 37 -17.12 35.21 7.87
CA ARG A 37 -17.55 35.66 6.54
C ARG A 37 -18.22 37.02 6.57
N ALA A 38 -18.91 37.39 7.64
CA ALA A 38 -19.52 38.71 7.78
C ALA A 38 -18.44 39.80 7.89
N GLU A 39 -17.39 39.56 8.68
CA GLU A 39 -16.25 40.48 8.83
C GLU A 39 -15.43 40.62 7.53
N GLY A 40 -15.37 39.55 6.74
CA GLY A 40 -14.55 39.46 5.53
C GLY A 40 -15.35 39.28 4.24
N ALA A 41 -16.57 39.80 4.16
CA ALA A 41 -17.50 39.48 3.07
C ALA A 41 -16.95 39.81 1.67
N ASP A 42 -16.10 40.83 1.56
CA ASP A 42 -15.45 41.27 0.31
C ASP A 42 -14.10 40.62 0.03
N ARG A 43 -13.64 39.72 0.90
CA ARG A 43 -12.31 39.12 0.80
C ARG A 43 -12.41 37.66 0.34
N VAL A 44 -12.07 37.42 -0.92
CA VAL A 44 -12.03 36.06 -1.51
C VAL A 44 -11.24 35.07 -0.65
N SER A 45 -10.12 35.52 -0.07
CA SER A 45 -9.30 34.70 0.82
C SER A 45 -10.06 34.16 2.02
N VAL A 46 -10.97 34.95 2.61
CA VAL A 46 -11.78 34.55 3.76
C VAL A 46 -12.83 33.52 3.35
N LEU A 47 -13.47 33.70 2.19
CA LEU A 47 -14.45 32.75 1.68
C LEU A 47 -13.80 31.43 1.31
N VAL A 48 -12.64 31.46 0.62
CA VAL A 48 -11.88 30.26 0.25
C VAL A 48 -11.40 29.53 1.50
N SER A 49 -10.74 30.20 2.44
CA SER A 49 -10.21 29.54 3.65
C SER A 49 -11.32 28.95 4.52
N SER A 50 -12.41 29.69 4.72
CA SER A 50 -13.56 29.20 5.52
C SER A 50 -14.28 28.04 4.85
N GLN A 51 -14.35 28.02 3.51
CA GLN A 51 -14.90 26.90 2.76
C GLN A 51 -14.05 25.63 2.92
N LEU A 52 -12.72 25.75 2.75
CA LEU A 52 -11.79 24.64 2.93
C LEU A 52 -11.77 24.14 4.38
N ALA A 53 -11.83 25.03 5.37
CA ALA A 53 -11.92 24.64 6.78
C ALA A 53 -13.22 23.86 7.09
N ARG A 54 -14.33 24.19 6.41
CA ARG A 54 -15.61 23.50 6.57
C ARG A 54 -15.63 22.12 5.91
N GLU A 55 -15.10 22.03 4.69
CA GLU A 55 -15.26 20.82 3.84
C GLU A 55 -14.01 19.93 3.83
N GLY A 56 -12.89 20.40 4.37
CA GLY A 56 -11.59 19.75 4.32
C GLY A 56 -10.91 19.90 2.97
N ALA A 57 -11.60 19.50 1.89
CA ALA A 57 -11.16 19.70 0.52
C ALA A 57 -12.33 20.00 -0.44
N ALA A 58 -12.04 20.74 -1.50
CA ALA A 58 -13.00 21.10 -2.54
C ALA A 58 -12.36 20.98 -3.93
N ARG A 59 -13.17 20.59 -4.93
CA ARG A 59 -12.74 20.62 -6.34
C ARG A 59 -12.49 22.07 -6.75
N ARG A 60 -11.36 22.33 -7.39
CA ARG A 60 -10.98 23.69 -7.81
C ARG A 60 -12.01 24.33 -8.75
N THR A 61 -12.63 23.53 -9.61
CA THR A 61 -13.60 23.98 -10.62
C THR A 61 -14.98 24.34 -10.05
N THR A 62 -15.32 23.84 -8.86
CA THR A 62 -16.64 24.08 -8.24
C THR A 62 -16.55 24.95 -6.98
N LEU A 63 -15.34 25.31 -6.55
CA LEU A 63 -15.12 26.08 -5.34
C LEU A 63 -15.72 27.49 -5.49
N LEU A 64 -16.64 27.84 -4.58
CA LEU A 64 -17.33 29.13 -4.55
C LEU A 64 -18.05 29.50 -5.88
N LEU A 65 -18.51 28.50 -6.64
CA LEU A 65 -19.21 28.70 -7.92
C LEU A 65 -20.45 29.61 -7.82
N LYS A 66 -21.14 29.60 -6.67
CA LYS A 66 -22.32 30.44 -6.38
C LYS A 66 -21.96 31.80 -5.75
N SER A 67 -20.67 32.13 -5.66
CA SER A 67 -20.22 33.42 -5.13
C SER A 67 -20.21 34.48 -6.24
N ARG A 68 -19.99 35.73 -5.86
CA ARG A 68 -19.82 36.84 -6.82
C ARG A 68 -18.41 36.96 -7.40
N PHE A 69 -17.47 36.14 -6.95
CA PHE A 69 -16.06 36.24 -7.35
C PHE A 69 -15.79 35.49 -8.65
N SER A 70 -14.93 36.05 -9.47
CA SER A 70 -14.46 35.43 -10.71
C SER A 70 -13.55 34.24 -10.43
N ALA A 71 -13.46 33.33 -11.41
CA ALA A 71 -12.54 32.19 -11.35
C ALA A 71 -11.08 32.64 -11.15
N SER A 72 -10.67 33.75 -11.77
CA SER A 72 -9.33 34.33 -11.61
C SER A 72 -9.05 34.80 -10.19
N GLU A 73 -10.00 35.46 -9.53
CA GLU A 73 -9.82 35.92 -8.14
C GLU A 73 -9.75 34.73 -7.17
N ILE A 74 -10.57 33.71 -7.40
CA ILE A 74 -10.56 32.46 -6.61
C ILE A 74 -9.22 31.74 -6.79
N ASP A 75 -8.74 31.56 -8.01
CA ASP A 75 -7.47 30.92 -8.30
C ASP A 75 -6.28 31.70 -7.71
N GLU A 76 -6.27 33.03 -7.79
CA GLU A 76 -5.21 33.84 -7.17
C GLU A 76 -5.21 33.66 -5.64
N SER A 77 -6.40 33.65 -5.03
CA SER A 77 -6.58 33.40 -3.61
C SER A 77 -6.07 32.01 -3.19
N ILE A 78 -6.42 30.96 -3.95
CA ILE A 78 -5.90 29.60 -3.74
C ILE A 78 -4.37 29.59 -3.81
N ARG A 79 -3.78 30.19 -4.86
CA ARG A 79 -2.31 30.27 -5.01
C ARG A 79 -1.65 31.00 -3.84
N ARG A 80 -2.30 32.04 -3.29
CA ARG A 80 -1.80 32.77 -2.13
C ARG A 80 -1.83 31.89 -0.87
N LEU A 81 -2.93 31.16 -0.63
CA LEU A 81 -3.06 30.24 0.50
C LEU A 81 -2.08 29.06 0.43
N ILE A 82 -1.81 28.55 -0.77
CA ILE A 82 -0.78 27.51 -0.97
C ILE A 82 0.60 28.06 -0.62
N ARG A 83 0.94 29.25 -1.13
CA ARG A 83 2.24 29.91 -0.83
C ARG A 83 2.42 30.21 0.66
N SER A 84 1.35 30.58 1.36
CA SER A 84 1.39 30.83 2.81
C SER A 84 1.27 29.55 3.65
N GLY A 85 1.18 28.37 3.04
CA GLY A 85 1.09 27.10 3.77
C GLY A 85 -0.24 26.82 4.45
N HIS A 86 -1.33 27.47 4.05
CA HIS A 86 -2.68 27.23 4.59
C HIS A 86 -3.51 26.27 3.72
N ALA A 87 -3.14 26.08 2.46
CA ALA A 87 -3.77 25.13 1.56
C ALA A 87 -2.74 24.25 0.85
N THR A 88 -3.18 23.11 0.33
CA THR A 88 -2.37 22.22 -0.51
C THR A 88 -3.18 21.72 -1.70
N VAL A 89 -2.49 21.38 -2.79
CA VAL A 89 -3.09 20.79 -3.99
C VAL A 89 -3.02 19.28 -3.87
N CYS A 90 -4.14 18.60 -4.10
CA CYS A 90 -4.25 17.14 -4.09
C CYS A 90 -4.99 16.68 -5.36
N GLY A 91 -4.27 16.61 -6.48
CA GLY A 91 -4.85 16.37 -7.80
C GLY A 91 -5.70 17.56 -8.28
N GLU A 92 -6.95 17.31 -8.64
CA GLU A 92 -7.92 18.34 -9.04
C GLU A 92 -8.54 19.10 -7.85
N TRP A 93 -8.17 18.70 -6.64
CA TRP A 93 -8.69 19.25 -5.39
C TRP A 93 -7.70 20.22 -4.76
N VAL A 94 -8.26 21.15 -4.00
CA VAL A 94 -7.51 21.96 -3.03
C VAL A 94 -8.03 21.61 -1.65
N ALA A 95 -7.12 21.36 -0.72
CA ALA A 95 -7.43 21.01 0.65
C ALA A 95 -6.91 22.07 1.62
N ASP A 96 -7.60 22.24 2.74
CA ASP A 96 -7.03 22.87 3.92
C ASP A 96 -5.80 22.06 4.36
N ARG A 97 -4.68 22.73 4.62
CA ARG A 97 -3.42 22.03 4.88
C ARG A 97 -3.42 21.28 6.21
N ALA A 98 -4.00 21.84 7.27
CA ALA A 98 -4.04 21.19 8.58
C ALA A 98 -4.93 19.93 8.52
N TRP A 99 -6.06 20.03 7.83
CA TRP A 99 -6.93 18.89 7.56
C TRP A 99 -6.21 17.82 6.72
N TRP A 100 -5.52 18.21 5.65
CA TRP A 100 -4.80 17.26 4.77
C TRP A 100 -3.73 16.47 5.53
N VAL A 101 -2.91 17.16 6.33
CA VAL A 101 -1.90 16.52 7.19
C VAL A 101 -2.54 15.55 8.16
N THR A 102 -3.70 15.89 8.73
CA THR A 102 -4.46 15.00 9.62
C THR A 102 -4.92 13.73 8.89
N GLN A 103 -5.36 13.84 7.63
CA GLN A 103 -5.77 12.66 6.85
C GLN A 103 -4.58 11.78 6.46
N CYS A 104 -3.45 12.39 6.08
CA CYS A 104 -2.20 11.65 5.82
C CYS A 104 -1.75 10.89 7.06
N GLN A 105 -1.75 11.54 8.23
CA GLN A 105 -1.39 10.90 9.49
C GLN A 105 -2.36 9.77 9.87
N ARG A 106 -3.66 9.95 9.64
CA ARG A 106 -4.65 8.90 9.89
C ARG A 106 -4.39 7.67 9.03
N ALA A 107 -4.13 7.86 7.73
CA ALA A 107 -3.79 6.78 6.82
C ALA A 107 -2.48 6.08 7.21
N ALA A 108 -1.45 6.85 7.57
CA ALA A 108 -0.19 6.33 8.07
C ALA A 108 -0.37 5.45 9.32
N VAL A 109 -1.16 5.91 10.29
CA VAL A 109 -1.47 5.14 11.52
C VAL A 109 -2.23 3.85 11.19
N ALA A 110 -3.17 3.88 10.23
CA ALA A 110 -3.90 2.68 9.81
C ALA A 110 -2.96 1.65 9.15
N ILE A 111 -2.04 2.11 8.30
CA ILE A 111 -1.01 1.27 7.67
C ILE A 111 -0.11 0.64 8.74
N ASP A 112 0.39 1.42 9.70
CA ASP A 112 1.28 0.92 10.76
C ASP A 112 0.57 -0.03 11.74
N ALA A 113 -0.71 0.22 12.03
CA ALA A 113 -1.53 -0.70 12.81
C ALA A 113 -1.70 -2.04 12.09
N ALA A 114 -1.93 -2.02 10.77
CA ALA A 114 -2.03 -3.23 9.96
C ALA A 114 -0.72 -4.02 9.94
N HIS A 115 0.43 -3.35 9.82
CA HIS A 115 1.74 -4.02 9.90
C HIS A 115 1.97 -4.72 11.25
N ARG A 116 1.51 -4.11 12.36
CA ARG A 116 1.63 -4.73 13.69
C ARG A 116 0.67 -5.90 13.89
N ALA A 117 -0.55 -5.79 13.38
CA ALA A 117 -1.55 -6.84 13.49
C ALA A 117 -1.26 -8.04 12.58
N HIS A 118 -0.65 -7.79 11.42
CA HIS A 118 -0.39 -8.77 10.37
C HIS A 118 1.03 -8.61 9.83
N SER A 119 2.04 -8.85 10.69
CA SER A 119 3.46 -8.68 10.33
C SER A 119 3.89 -9.60 9.19
N GLU A 120 3.17 -10.69 8.96
CA GLU A 120 3.39 -11.64 7.89
C GLU A 120 3.09 -11.05 6.50
N ARG A 121 2.26 -10.00 6.41
CA ARG A 121 1.84 -9.40 5.15
C ARG A 121 2.90 -8.42 4.62
N VAL A 122 2.99 -8.35 3.29
CA VAL A 122 3.83 -7.37 2.56
C VAL A 122 3.42 -5.92 2.83
N GLY A 123 2.14 -5.67 3.11
CA GLY A 123 1.57 -4.37 3.40
C GLY A 123 0.07 -4.46 3.61
N LEU A 124 -0.56 -3.29 3.80
CA LEU A 124 -2.01 -3.16 3.85
C LEU A 124 -2.58 -3.09 2.42
N PRO A 125 -3.56 -3.92 2.03
CA PRO A 125 -4.21 -3.78 0.73
C PRO A 125 -4.78 -2.37 0.54
N VAL A 126 -4.56 -1.76 -0.62
CA VAL A 126 -4.99 -0.38 -0.90
C VAL A 126 -6.53 -0.25 -0.82
N SER A 127 -7.26 -1.31 -1.15
CA SER A 127 -8.73 -1.39 -0.99
C SER A 127 -9.18 -1.38 0.47
N GLU A 128 -8.44 -2.03 1.36
CA GLU A 128 -8.71 -2.00 2.81
C GLU A 128 -8.40 -0.61 3.38
N LEU A 129 -7.27 -0.01 2.99
CA LEU A 129 -6.96 1.37 3.38
C LEU A 129 -8.05 2.34 2.91
N ARG A 130 -8.53 2.19 1.67
CA ARG A 130 -9.63 3.02 1.13
C ARG A 130 -10.85 2.94 2.01
N THR A 131 -11.29 1.73 2.35
CA THR A 131 -12.44 1.52 3.25
C THR A 131 -12.23 2.20 4.61
N ALA A 132 -11.03 2.09 5.18
CA ALA A 132 -10.72 2.65 6.50
C ALA A 132 -10.74 4.19 6.55
N VAL A 133 -10.40 4.87 5.45
CA VAL A 133 -10.27 6.35 5.44
C VAL A 133 -11.40 7.09 4.72
N THR A 134 -12.17 6.41 3.87
CA THR A 134 -13.20 7.06 3.00
C THR A 134 -14.22 7.86 3.80
N ALA A 135 -14.62 7.40 4.99
CA ALA A 135 -15.56 8.11 5.85
C ALA A 135 -15.06 9.49 6.34
N HIS A 136 -13.77 9.78 6.19
CA HIS A 136 -13.13 11.03 6.58
C HIS A 136 -12.76 11.91 5.40
N LEU A 137 -12.99 11.45 4.16
CA LEU A 137 -12.73 12.20 2.95
C LEU A 137 -14.03 12.82 2.43
N PRO A 138 -14.00 14.03 1.87
CA PRO A 138 -15.20 14.68 1.32
C PRO A 138 -15.68 13.99 0.05
N ALA A 139 -14.79 13.29 -0.68
CA ALA A 139 -15.13 12.51 -1.85
C ALA A 139 -14.15 11.34 -2.06
N PRO A 140 -14.59 10.20 -2.64
CA PRO A 140 -13.73 9.04 -2.89
C PRO A 140 -12.49 9.32 -3.75
N GLU A 141 -12.58 10.29 -4.67
CA GLU A 141 -11.51 10.67 -5.61
C GLU A 141 -10.32 11.33 -4.91
N VAL A 142 -10.53 11.89 -3.71
CA VAL A 142 -9.46 12.47 -2.89
C VAL A 142 -8.48 11.40 -2.41
N PHE A 143 -8.93 10.14 -2.33
CA PHE A 143 -8.10 9.04 -1.85
C PHE A 143 -6.86 8.79 -2.72
N ASP A 144 -6.98 8.90 -4.04
CA ASP A 144 -5.85 8.60 -4.92
C ASP A 144 -4.74 9.64 -4.74
N ALA A 145 -5.12 10.91 -4.51
CA ALA A 145 -4.16 11.96 -4.16
C ALA A 145 -3.55 11.74 -2.76
N LEU A 146 -4.31 11.22 -1.80
CA LEU A 146 -3.81 10.86 -0.47
C LEU A 146 -2.74 9.77 -0.57
N VAL A 147 -3.00 8.71 -1.34
CA VAL A 147 -2.04 7.64 -1.58
C VAL A 147 -0.80 8.16 -2.30
N ALA A 148 -0.96 9.01 -3.31
CA ALA A 148 0.15 9.61 -4.02
C ALA A 148 1.05 10.45 -3.10
N ASP A 149 0.46 11.23 -2.18
CA ASP A 149 1.20 12.04 -1.22
C ASP A 149 1.95 11.19 -0.19
N LEU A 150 1.30 10.12 0.32
CA LEU A 150 1.97 9.14 1.17
C LEU A 150 3.19 8.51 0.46
N CYS A 151 3.04 8.18 -0.82
CA CYS A 151 4.13 7.58 -1.62
C CYS A 151 5.29 8.54 -1.91
N GLN A 152 5.11 9.85 -1.74
CA GLN A 152 6.21 10.82 -1.81
C GLN A 152 7.02 10.89 -0.51
N THR A 153 6.52 10.26 0.55
CA THR A 153 7.15 10.22 1.88
C THR A 153 7.69 8.82 2.17
N ASP A 154 7.33 8.24 3.32
CA ASP A 154 7.87 6.97 3.79
C ASP A 154 7.07 5.75 3.33
N PHE A 155 6.19 5.87 2.34
CA PHE A 155 5.32 4.77 1.90
C PHE A 155 5.58 4.39 0.44
N GLY A 156 5.22 3.16 0.09
CA GLY A 156 5.32 2.66 -1.28
C GLY A 156 4.32 1.55 -1.54
N ILE A 157 3.95 1.41 -2.81
CA ILE A 157 3.05 0.36 -3.28
C ILE A 157 3.87 -0.84 -3.77
N VAL A 158 3.52 -2.04 -3.30
CA VAL A 158 4.05 -3.32 -3.77
C VAL A 158 2.88 -4.20 -4.16
N GLY A 159 2.75 -4.48 -5.46
CA GLY A 159 1.56 -5.15 -6.00
C GLY A 159 0.31 -4.31 -5.77
N THR A 160 -0.63 -4.83 -4.99
CA THR A 160 -1.90 -4.16 -4.63
C THR A 160 -1.92 -3.63 -3.18
N ALA A 161 -0.80 -3.72 -2.48
CA ALA A 161 -0.66 -3.30 -1.08
C ALA A 161 0.22 -2.07 -0.96
N ILE A 162 -0.12 -1.20 0.00
CA ILE A 162 0.72 -0.09 0.44
C ILE A 162 1.42 -0.47 1.73
N ARG A 163 2.71 -0.13 1.83
CA ARG A 163 3.52 -0.38 3.02
C ARG A 163 4.41 0.81 3.31
N ARG A 164 4.86 0.90 4.56
CA ARG A 164 5.93 1.80 4.96
C ARG A 164 7.25 1.26 4.41
N ALA A 165 8.15 2.12 3.98
CA ALA A 165 9.44 1.78 3.39
C ALA A 165 10.30 0.94 4.36
N SER A 166 10.15 1.16 5.67
CA SER A 166 10.81 0.38 6.72
C SER A 166 10.15 -0.97 7.02
N HIS A 167 8.90 -1.20 6.61
CA HIS A 167 8.21 -2.47 6.87
C HIS A 167 8.84 -3.60 6.08
N ARG A 168 9.14 -4.70 6.76
CA ARG A 168 9.56 -5.96 6.16
C ARG A 168 8.65 -7.05 6.73
N PRO A 169 8.09 -7.93 5.88
CA PRO A 169 7.36 -9.09 6.38
C PRO A 169 8.20 -9.85 7.40
N ALA A 170 7.61 -10.11 8.55
CA ALA A 170 8.23 -10.83 9.64
C ALA A 170 7.22 -11.83 10.21
N LEU A 171 7.72 -12.95 10.73
CA LEU A 171 6.87 -13.88 11.46
C LEU A 171 6.23 -13.13 12.64
N PRO A 172 4.92 -13.27 12.85
CA PRO A 172 4.29 -12.82 14.06
C PRO A 172 4.95 -13.43 15.30
N PRO A 173 4.97 -12.74 16.46
CA PRO A 173 5.66 -13.22 17.66
C PRO A 173 5.28 -14.65 18.09
N HIS A 174 4.03 -15.03 17.90
CA HIS A 174 3.54 -16.37 18.24
C HIS A 174 4.04 -17.48 17.29
N LEU A 175 4.58 -17.14 16.12
CA LEU A 175 5.14 -18.07 15.13
C LEU A 175 6.68 -18.07 15.10
N GLU A 176 7.35 -17.12 15.76
CA GLU A 176 8.81 -16.95 15.70
C GLU A 176 9.56 -18.21 16.14
N THR A 177 9.15 -18.83 17.25
CA THR A 177 9.75 -20.05 17.80
C THR A 177 9.68 -21.21 16.80
N GLU A 178 8.51 -21.43 16.19
CA GLU A 178 8.33 -22.50 15.20
C GLU A 178 9.08 -22.20 13.91
N GLY A 179 9.10 -20.95 13.45
CA GLY A 179 9.91 -20.55 12.32
C GLY A 179 11.40 -20.77 12.55
N ALA A 180 11.91 -20.46 13.74
CA ALA A 180 13.30 -20.72 14.12
C ALA A 180 13.60 -22.23 14.15
N ARG A 181 12.68 -23.05 14.68
CA ARG A 181 12.80 -24.52 14.67
C ARG A 181 12.87 -25.06 13.24
N ILE A 182 11.98 -24.61 12.35
CA ILE A 182 11.95 -25.03 10.94
C ILE A 182 13.26 -24.64 10.25
N ARG A 183 13.73 -23.39 10.43
CA ARG A 183 15.03 -22.94 9.88
C ARG A 183 16.17 -23.82 10.35
N ALA A 184 16.24 -24.13 11.65
CA ALA A 184 17.28 -24.98 12.21
C ALA A 184 17.24 -26.40 11.62
N LEU A 185 16.07 -27.00 11.48
CA LEU A 185 15.90 -28.32 10.88
C LEU A 185 16.33 -28.35 9.41
N LEU A 186 15.97 -27.33 8.63
CA LEU A 186 16.39 -27.23 7.23
C LEU A 186 17.88 -26.93 7.09
N ALA A 187 18.47 -26.14 8.00
CA ALA A 187 19.88 -25.80 7.98
C ALA A 187 20.79 -26.96 8.45
N ALA A 188 20.29 -27.85 9.32
CA ALA A 188 21.07 -28.98 9.84
C ALA A 188 21.53 -29.93 8.73
N LYS A 189 20.66 -30.21 7.75
CA LYS A 189 20.97 -31.01 6.57
C LYS A 189 20.39 -30.37 5.29
N PRO A 190 21.10 -29.39 4.70
CA PRO A 190 20.57 -28.54 3.63
C PRO A 190 20.09 -29.25 2.37
N LEU A 191 20.58 -30.46 2.08
CA LEU A 191 20.19 -31.26 0.91
C LEU A 191 19.58 -32.60 1.31
N GLU A 192 19.19 -32.76 2.57
CA GLU A 192 18.44 -33.90 3.11
C GLU A 192 17.42 -33.40 4.15
N PRO A 193 16.51 -32.48 3.77
CA PRO A 193 15.54 -31.95 4.70
C PRO A 193 14.59 -33.05 5.21
N PRO A 194 14.04 -32.89 6.43
CA PRO A 194 12.88 -33.65 6.87
C PRO A 194 11.69 -33.46 5.92
N SER A 195 10.71 -34.37 5.99
CA SER A 195 9.46 -34.23 5.24
C SER A 195 8.69 -32.98 5.68
N ARG A 196 7.81 -32.46 4.81
CA ARG A 196 6.93 -31.33 5.15
C ARG A 196 6.11 -31.57 6.43
N LYS A 197 5.65 -32.80 6.65
CA LYS A 197 4.90 -33.18 7.86
C LYS A 197 5.74 -33.12 9.13
N GLU A 198 7.01 -33.48 9.07
CA GLU A 198 7.94 -33.38 10.21
C GLU A 198 8.37 -31.93 10.47
N LEU A 199 8.51 -31.14 9.40
CA LEU A 199 8.81 -29.70 9.52
C LEU A 199 7.65 -28.95 10.17
N ALA A 200 6.41 -29.26 9.80
CA ALA A 200 5.20 -28.54 10.22
C ALA A 200 4.08 -29.50 10.64
N PRO A 201 4.21 -30.15 11.82
CA PRO A 201 3.27 -31.19 12.26
C PRO A 201 1.90 -30.63 12.72
N ASP A 202 1.86 -29.37 13.14
CA ASP A 202 0.66 -28.70 13.65
C ASP A 202 0.34 -27.42 12.86
N ASN A 203 -0.77 -26.77 13.21
CA ASN A 203 -1.23 -25.55 12.53
C ASN A 203 -0.23 -24.39 12.67
N VAL A 204 0.46 -24.28 13.81
CA VAL A 204 1.43 -23.21 14.08
C VAL A 204 2.65 -23.37 13.17
N GLY A 205 3.21 -24.58 13.09
CA GLY A 205 4.29 -24.93 12.19
C GLY A 205 3.89 -24.76 10.71
N GLN A 206 2.65 -25.09 10.34
CA GLN A 206 2.15 -24.90 8.97
C GLN A 206 2.08 -23.42 8.59
N GLN A 207 1.61 -22.56 9.50
CA GLN A 207 1.58 -21.11 9.29
C GLN A 207 3.00 -20.53 9.20
N ALA A 208 3.91 -20.96 10.08
CA ALA A 208 5.30 -20.54 10.04
C ALA A 208 5.99 -20.98 8.73
N LEU A 209 5.82 -22.24 8.32
CA LEU A 209 6.36 -22.75 7.06
C LEU A 209 5.80 -21.99 5.86
N ARG A 210 4.50 -21.71 5.85
CA ARG A 210 3.86 -20.92 4.79
C ARG A 210 4.47 -19.53 4.67
N PHE A 211 4.71 -18.84 5.80
CA PHE A 211 5.39 -17.55 5.77
C PHE A 211 6.80 -17.65 5.17
N LEU A 212 7.59 -18.67 5.54
CA LEU A 212 8.94 -18.86 4.98
C LEU A 212 8.90 -19.09 3.47
N LEU A 213 7.88 -19.79 2.97
CA LEU A 213 7.66 -19.99 1.53
C LEU A 213 7.20 -18.70 0.83
N ASP A 214 6.22 -17.99 1.41
CA ASP A 214 5.65 -16.76 0.85
C ASP A 214 6.68 -15.61 0.81
N THR A 215 7.62 -15.57 1.76
CA THR A 215 8.74 -14.62 1.78
C THR A 215 9.94 -15.04 0.93
N GLY A 216 9.93 -16.25 0.37
CA GLY A 216 11.02 -16.80 -0.42
C GLY A 216 12.26 -17.18 0.40
N GLU A 217 12.18 -17.21 1.73
CA GLU A 217 13.25 -17.74 2.59
C GLU A 217 13.41 -19.26 2.39
N ALA A 218 12.30 -19.93 2.12
CA ALA A 218 12.24 -21.34 1.76
C ALA A 218 11.65 -21.54 0.36
N ILE A 219 12.07 -22.61 -0.32
CA ILE A 219 11.69 -22.97 -1.67
C ILE A 219 10.90 -24.27 -1.64
N ASP A 220 9.68 -24.22 -2.15
CA ASP A 220 8.82 -25.39 -2.33
C ASP A 220 9.30 -26.21 -3.54
N LEU A 221 9.71 -27.45 -3.27
CA LEU A 221 10.14 -28.42 -4.28
C LEU A 221 9.06 -29.45 -4.61
N GLY A 222 7.86 -29.34 -4.04
CA GLY A 222 6.75 -30.27 -4.25
C GLY A 222 6.11 -30.72 -2.94
N PRO A 223 5.21 -31.70 -2.97
CA PRO A 223 4.34 -32.03 -1.85
C PRO A 223 5.09 -32.47 -0.57
N GLU A 224 6.32 -32.98 -0.69
CA GLU A 224 7.06 -33.55 0.44
C GLU A 224 8.30 -32.76 0.85
N LEU A 225 8.83 -31.88 -0.01
CA LEU A 225 10.17 -31.31 0.16
C LEU A 225 10.17 -29.79 0.12
N VAL A 226 10.86 -29.22 1.10
CA VAL A 226 11.16 -27.79 1.20
C VAL A 226 12.64 -27.63 1.49
N LEU A 227 13.30 -26.66 0.84
CA LEU A 227 14.67 -26.27 1.12
C LEU A 227 14.75 -24.80 1.53
N LEU A 228 15.82 -24.41 2.19
CA LEU A 228 16.15 -22.99 2.29
C LEU A 228 16.60 -22.46 0.92
N ALA A 229 16.35 -21.17 0.67
CA ALA A 229 16.70 -20.52 -0.59
C ALA A 229 18.20 -20.53 -0.89
N GLY A 230 19.05 -20.37 0.13
CA GLY A 230 20.52 -20.41 -0.03
C GLY A 230 21.03 -21.73 -0.61
N PRO A 231 20.76 -22.88 0.03
CA PRO A 231 21.11 -24.20 -0.51
C PRO A 231 20.52 -24.48 -1.90
N PHE A 232 19.26 -24.10 -2.14
CA PHE A 232 18.65 -24.21 -3.46
C PHE A 232 19.44 -23.44 -4.53
N GLU A 233 19.84 -22.21 -4.21
CA GLU A 233 20.62 -21.35 -5.10
C GLU A 233 22.02 -21.92 -5.39
N GLN A 234 22.68 -22.50 -4.39
CA GLN A 234 23.97 -23.19 -4.57
C GLN A 234 23.85 -24.38 -5.53
N VAL A 235 22.76 -25.16 -5.41
CA VAL A 235 22.47 -26.25 -6.35
C VAL A 235 22.21 -25.69 -7.75
N ARG A 236 21.38 -24.66 -7.87
CA ARG A 236 21.09 -24.00 -9.16
C ARG A 236 22.36 -23.58 -9.87
N GLN A 237 23.30 -22.95 -9.15
CA GLN A 237 24.58 -22.51 -9.69
C GLN A 237 25.46 -23.69 -10.11
N THR A 238 25.54 -24.74 -9.28
CA THR A 238 26.34 -25.94 -9.56
C THR A 238 25.84 -26.67 -10.80
N VAL A 239 24.52 -26.92 -10.88
CA VAL A 239 23.87 -27.54 -12.03
C VAL A 239 24.06 -26.69 -13.28
N SER A 240 23.82 -25.38 -13.19
CA SER A 240 23.95 -24.47 -14.33
C SER A 240 25.39 -24.43 -14.86
N ARG A 241 26.39 -24.41 -13.98
CA ARG A 241 27.80 -24.48 -14.37
C ARG A 241 28.12 -25.78 -15.11
N LEU A 242 27.74 -26.91 -14.53
CA LEU A 242 28.01 -28.23 -15.11
C LEU A 242 27.38 -28.41 -16.49
N LEU A 243 26.14 -27.93 -16.66
CA LEU A 243 25.45 -27.95 -17.95
C LEU A 243 26.06 -26.97 -18.97
N ARG A 244 26.59 -25.83 -18.51
CA ARG A 244 27.37 -24.91 -19.37
C ARG A 244 28.64 -25.56 -19.91
N GLU A 245 29.34 -26.32 -19.07
CA GLU A 245 30.61 -26.98 -19.42
C GLU A 245 30.41 -28.21 -20.30
N ARG A 246 29.38 -29.01 -20.04
CA ARG A 246 29.15 -30.30 -20.72
C ARG A 246 28.09 -30.27 -21.82
N GLY A 247 27.33 -29.18 -21.92
CA GLY A 247 26.15 -29.06 -22.79
C GLY A 247 24.91 -29.78 -22.25
N ALA A 248 25.05 -31.04 -21.85
CA ALA A 248 23.97 -31.85 -21.28
C ALA A 248 24.49 -32.76 -20.15
N ALA A 249 23.63 -33.12 -19.20
CA ALA A 249 23.94 -34.10 -18.16
C ALA A 249 22.71 -34.91 -17.74
N THR A 250 22.93 -36.17 -17.39
CA THR A 250 21.92 -37.05 -16.81
C THR A 250 21.64 -36.68 -15.35
N VAL A 251 20.48 -37.10 -14.82
CA VAL A 251 20.16 -36.92 -13.39
C VAL A 251 21.22 -37.54 -12.48
N SER A 252 21.83 -38.65 -12.88
CA SER A 252 22.85 -39.33 -12.07
C SER A 252 24.12 -38.51 -11.94
N GLU A 253 24.58 -37.88 -13.02
CA GLU A 253 25.75 -37.00 -13.02
C GLU A 253 25.51 -35.72 -12.22
N LEU A 254 24.36 -35.08 -12.43
CA LEU A 254 23.97 -33.88 -11.66
C LEU A 254 23.91 -34.20 -10.16
N ARG A 255 23.30 -35.35 -9.80
CA ARG A 255 23.24 -35.83 -8.42
C ARG A 255 24.61 -36.04 -7.81
N GLN A 256 25.54 -36.67 -8.53
CA GLN A 256 26.91 -36.89 -8.06
C GLN A 256 27.66 -35.56 -7.86
N ALA A 257 27.52 -34.62 -8.80
CA ALA A 257 28.17 -33.32 -8.71
C ALA A 257 27.66 -32.47 -7.53
N VAL A 258 26.37 -32.57 -7.20
CA VAL A 258 25.76 -31.86 -6.08
C VAL A 258 25.93 -32.59 -4.75
N GLY A 259 26.21 -33.90 -4.77
CA GLY A 259 26.38 -34.70 -3.56
C GLY A 259 25.09 -34.95 -2.79
N THR A 260 23.99 -35.26 -3.50
CA THR A 260 22.68 -35.53 -2.86
C THR A 260 22.08 -36.88 -3.30
N SER A 261 20.86 -37.19 -2.84
CA SER A 261 20.11 -38.38 -3.22
C SER A 261 19.19 -38.14 -4.42
N ARG A 262 18.75 -39.22 -5.09
CA ARG A 262 17.75 -39.10 -6.19
C ARG A 262 16.42 -38.54 -5.70
N ARG A 263 16.02 -38.88 -4.45
CA ARG A 263 14.81 -38.37 -3.79
C ARG A 263 14.74 -36.84 -3.79
N ILE A 264 15.90 -36.18 -3.68
CA ILE A 264 16.02 -34.72 -3.60
C ILE A 264 16.36 -34.12 -4.97
N MET A 265 17.27 -34.75 -5.71
CA MET A 265 17.73 -34.24 -7.01
C MET A 265 16.60 -34.15 -8.05
N VAL A 266 15.69 -35.12 -8.10
CA VAL A 266 14.61 -35.10 -9.10
C VAL A 266 13.66 -33.90 -8.87
N PRO A 267 13.10 -33.69 -7.66
CA PRO A 267 12.28 -32.50 -7.37
C PRO A 267 13.01 -31.16 -7.55
N LEU A 268 14.30 -31.10 -7.21
CA LEU A 268 15.14 -29.92 -7.48
C LEU A 268 15.18 -29.58 -8.95
N LEU A 269 15.45 -30.57 -9.80
CA LEU A 269 15.55 -30.35 -11.24
C LEU A 269 14.18 -30.06 -11.86
N GLU A 270 13.10 -30.68 -11.38
CA GLU A 270 11.73 -30.32 -11.78
C GLU A 270 11.40 -28.87 -11.40
N ARG A 271 11.87 -28.39 -10.24
CA ARG A 271 11.76 -26.98 -9.86
C ARG A 271 12.56 -26.08 -10.81
N LEU A 272 13.80 -26.41 -11.13
CA LEU A 272 14.63 -25.66 -12.09
C LEU A 272 14.04 -25.64 -13.50
N ASP A 273 13.40 -26.74 -13.92
CA ASP A 273 12.68 -26.83 -15.19
C ASP A 273 11.47 -25.86 -15.20
N ARG A 274 10.69 -25.82 -14.09
CA ARG A 274 9.57 -24.87 -13.90
C ARG A 274 10.03 -23.41 -13.85
N ASP A 275 11.14 -23.14 -13.16
CA ASP A 275 11.75 -21.80 -13.09
C ASP A 275 12.43 -21.40 -14.41
N GLY A 276 12.43 -22.29 -15.42
CA GLY A 276 12.97 -22.03 -16.75
C GLY A 276 14.49 -22.00 -16.82
N VAL A 277 15.19 -22.54 -15.82
CA VAL A 277 16.66 -22.61 -15.79
C VAL A 277 17.15 -23.78 -16.65
N THR A 278 16.50 -24.93 -16.53
CA THR A 278 16.84 -26.15 -17.27
C THR A 278 15.67 -26.63 -18.12
N ARG A 279 15.95 -27.55 -19.03
CA ARG A 279 14.93 -28.31 -19.76
C ARG A 279 15.34 -29.78 -19.83
N ARG A 280 14.36 -30.67 -19.68
CA ARG A 280 14.55 -32.10 -19.88
C ARG A 280 14.51 -32.46 -21.37
N GLU A 281 15.52 -33.21 -21.82
CA GLU A 281 15.63 -33.79 -23.16
C GLU A 281 15.95 -35.28 -23.02
N GLY A 282 14.93 -36.12 -23.15
CA GLY A 282 15.04 -37.56 -22.90
C GLY A 282 15.42 -37.88 -21.44
N ASP A 283 16.57 -38.52 -21.25
CA ASP A 283 17.17 -38.86 -19.96
C ASP A 283 18.14 -37.79 -19.42
N ARG A 284 18.41 -36.75 -20.21
CA ARG A 284 19.33 -35.66 -19.90
C ARG A 284 18.60 -34.35 -19.63
N ARG A 285 19.34 -33.40 -19.05
CA ARG A 285 18.96 -32.00 -18.94
C ARG A 285 19.97 -31.13 -19.63
N VAL A 286 19.48 -30.03 -20.19
CA VAL A 286 20.24 -28.96 -20.81
C VAL A 286 19.86 -27.63 -20.18
N LEU A 287 20.71 -26.61 -20.33
CA LEU A 287 20.32 -25.25 -19.99
C LEU A 287 19.27 -24.74 -20.97
N ARG A 288 18.29 -24.01 -20.45
CA ARG A 288 17.37 -23.28 -21.30
C ARG A 288 18.10 -22.05 -21.85
N SER A 289 18.28 -21.96 -23.15
CA SER A 289 18.79 -20.75 -23.80
C SER A 289 17.81 -19.60 -23.55
N ALA A 290 18.34 -18.42 -23.19
CA ALA A 290 17.55 -17.20 -23.15
C ALA A 290 17.02 -16.94 -24.57
N GLY A 291 15.71 -17.06 -24.75
CA GLY A 291 15.02 -16.63 -25.96
C GLY A 291 14.75 -15.14 -25.92
#